data_AF-A0A7V3M651-F1
#
_entry.id   AF-A0A7V3M651-F1
#
_cell.length_a   1.000
_cell.length_b   1.000
_cell.length_c   1.000
_cell.angle_alpha   90.00
_cell.angle_beta   90.00
_cell.angle_gamma   90.00
#
_symmetry.space_group_name_H-M   'P 1'
#
loop_
_entity.id
_entity.type
_entity.pdbx_description
1 polymer ?
#
loop_
_entity_poly.entity_id
_entity_poly.type
_entity_poly.pdbx_seq_one_letter_code
_entity_poly.pdbx_strand_id
1 'polypeptide(L)'
;MGNSDGYGGIFLKINPFDQPDVQESKKLTIEILKNIKGKENIESSNPEFNSSNLSIYASKNLNELFINNKDDITIFLNFLKIAKQGEYISILAYIDESKENDNALKKLSENIALHTGLASFYSYGPRYLHSTGQLFKGGKNNGLFLILTGKSKKDIILSGEKYSFYQLNMAQAVGDFKAIESKDRKVIRMHIKKTTISKYLKTLSDKLVEKKGKASPLTEEKMVKLAERKTTTATKKITMTDTEYIVIDYPKNMETITARHYTIRIGASNCLNADISIDDQPWTPCRYSVGYWWYDWNNIQPGNHQIVARLNKGNGQYLISKRRRCKVY
;
A
#
# COMPACT_ATOMS: atom_id res chain seq x y z
N MET A 1 39.28 -14.14 3.16
CA MET A 1 38.88 -14.76 1.87
C MET A 1 37.43 -15.21 2.06
N GLY A 2 36.39 -14.48 1.62
CA GLY A 2 35.99 -14.16 0.22
C GLY A 2 35.48 -15.44 -0.45
N ASN A 3 34.27 -15.62 -0.99
CA ASN A 3 33.16 -14.75 -1.46
C ASN A 3 31.84 -15.58 -1.50
N SER A 4 30.67 -14.96 -1.19
CA SER A 4 29.49 -14.71 -2.09
C SER A 4 28.51 -15.90 -2.22
N ASP A 5 27.17 -15.81 -2.18
CA ASP A 5 26.23 -14.80 -2.67
C ASP A 5 24.88 -14.82 -1.91
N GLY A 6 24.47 -13.66 -1.39
CA GLY A 6 23.14 -13.43 -0.80
C GLY A 6 22.40 -12.36 -1.59
N TYR A 7 21.57 -12.75 -2.55
CA TYR A 7 20.78 -11.82 -3.35
C TYR A 7 19.36 -11.70 -2.80
N GLY A 8 19.05 -10.50 -2.26
CA GLY A 8 17.67 -10.03 -2.06
C GLY A 8 17.35 -9.32 -0.73
N GLY A 9 18.29 -9.18 0.20
CA GLY A 9 18.06 -8.51 1.50
C GLY A 9 19.22 -7.64 2.01
N ILE A 10 20.24 -7.37 1.18
CA ILE A 10 21.49 -6.71 1.59
C ILE A 10 21.49 -5.18 1.37
N PHE A 11 20.45 -4.58 0.78
CA PHE A 11 20.43 -3.13 0.52
C PHE A 11 19.71 -2.26 1.57
N LEU A 12 19.09 -2.85 2.57
CA LEU A 12 18.51 -2.14 3.72
C LEU A 12 18.90 -2.94 4.96
N LYS A 13 19.88 -2.47 5.74
CA LYS A 13 20.28 -3.03 7.05
C LYS A 13 19.13 -2.93 8.06
N ILE A 14 18.04 -3.67 7.83
CA ILE A 14 16.80 -3.60 8.59
C ILE A 14 16.44 -5.02 9.00
N ASN A 15 16.33 -5.23 10.31
CA ASN A 15 15.88 -6.48 10.92
C ASN A 15 14.36 -6.63 10.71
N PRO A 16 13.87 -7.67 9.99
CA PRO A 16 12.45 -7.82 9.67
C PRO A 16 11.56 -8.15 10.89
N PHE A 17 12.16 -8.45 12.05
CA PHE A 17 11.45 -8.77 13.30
C PHE A 17 11.49 -7.65 14.35
N ASP A 18 12.30 -6.60 14.12
CA ASP A 18 12.22 -5.36 14.89
C ASP A 18 11.11 -4.47 14.29
N GLN A 19 9.93 -4.48 14.91
CA GLN A 19 8.81 -3.59 14.57
C GLN A 19 8.55 -2.51 15.65
N PRO A 20 9.56 -1.78 16.17
CA PRO A 20 9.34 -0.74 17.18
C PRO A 20 8.35 0.34 16.69
N ASP A 21 8.32 0.55 15.37
CA ASP A 21 7.51 1.57 14.70
C ASP A 21 6.01 1.25 14.67
N VAL A 22 5.68 -0.03 14.60
CA VAL A 22 4.28 -0.51 14.69
C VAL A 22 3.79 -0.36 16.14
N GLN A 23 4.69 -0.54 17.10
CA GLN A 23 4.39 -0.33 18.52
C GLN A 23 4.18 1.15 18.85
N GLU A 24 4.94 2.06 18.24
CA GLU A 24 4.79 3.51 18.45
C GLU A 24 3.39 4.00 18.03
N SER A 25 2.94 3.68 16.81
CA SER A 25 1.60 4.07 16.37
C SER A 25 0.49 3.45 17.20
N LYS A 26 0.63 2.16 17.58
CA LYS A 26 -0.31 1.51 18.49
C LYS A 26 -0.37 2.21 19.85
N LYS A 27 0.78 2.59 20.41
CA LYS A 27 0.87 3.30 21.68
C LYS A 27 0.19 4.67 21.60
N LEU A 28 0.47 5.43 20.54
CA LEU A 28 -0.14 6.75 20.30
C LEU A 28 -1.65 6.64 20.10
N THR A 29 -2.13 5.64 19.37
CA THR A 29 -3.57 5.36 19.24
C THR A 29 -4.22 5.08 20.60
N ILE A 30 -3.61 4.21 21.41
CA ILE A 30 -4.13 3.89 22.77
C ILE A 30 -4.16 5.15 23.65
N GLU A 31 -3.12 5.98 23.59
CA GLU A 31 -3.05 7.24 24.34
C GLU A 31 -4.15 8.22 23.92
N ILE A 32 -4.38 8.36 22.62
CA ILE A 32 -5.48 9.18 22.09
C ILE A 32 -6.82 8.65 22.60
N LEU A 33 -7.08 7.34 22.47
CA LEU A 33 -8.32 6.71 22.90
C LEU A 33 -8.58 6.84 24.40
N LYS A 34 -7.55 6.73 25.25
CA LYS A 34 -7.65 6.94 26.70
C LYS A 34 -8.12 8.36 27.07
N ASN A 35 -7.76 9.34 26.25
CA ASN A 35 -8.06 10.75 26.48
C ASN A 35 -9.38 11.22 25.83
N ILE A 36 -10.07 10.35 25.08
CA ILE A 36 -11.37 10.68 24.48
C ILE A 36 -12.41 10.86 25.60
N LYS A 37 -12.91 12.09 25.74
CA LYS A 37 -14.10 12.43 26.55
C LYS A 37 -15.25 12.74 25.60
N GLY A 38 -16.22 11.83 25.50
CA GLY A 38 -17.42 12.02 24.68
C GLY A 38 -17.17 11.93 23.17
N LYS A 39 -18.06 12.53 22.36
CA LYS A 39 -18.12 12.33 20.91
C LYS A 39 -17.16 13.18 20.08
N GLU A 40 -16.52 14.22 20.62
CA GLU A 40 -16.07 15.32 19.75
C GLU A 40 -14.57 15.67 19.71
N ASN A 41 -13.69 15.13 20.57
CA ASN A 41 -12.27 15.53 20.51
C ASN A 41 -11.29 14.36 20.41
N ILE A 42 -10.97 13.98 19.17
CA ILE A 42 -9.83 13.12 18.81
C ILE A 42 -8.68 13.97 18.25
N GLU A 43 -9.02 15.14 17.69
CA GLU A 43 -8.06 16.06 17.11
C GLU A 43 -7.38 16.83 18.24
N SER A 44 -6.10 16.57 18.46
CA SER A 44 -5.31 17.13 19.58
C SER A 44 -4.55 18.40 19.23
N SER A 45 -4.61 18.86 17.97
CA SER A 45 -3.95 20.05 17.47
C SER A 45 -4.87 20.86 16.55
N ASN A 46 -4.62 22.15 16.42
CA ASN A 46 -5.30 22.97 15.42
C ASN A 46 -4.82 22.56 14.01
N PRO A 47 -5.71 22.57 13.01
CA PRO A 47 -5.30 22.37 11.62
C PRO A 47 -4.51 23.58 11.09
N GLU A 48 -3.50 23.33 10.27
CA GLU A 48 -2.73 24.36 9.55
C GLU A 48 -3.58 25.06 8.48
N PHE A 49 -4.60 24.36 7.95
CA PHE A 49 -5.60 24.95 7.07
C PHE A 49 -6.99 24.41 7.40
N ASN A 50 -7.98 25.29 7.42
CA ASN A 50 -9.36 24.94 7.75
C ASN A 50 -10.35 25.62 6.80
N SER A 51 -11.23 24.81 6.20
CA SER A 51 -12.36 25.28 5.39
C SER A 51 -13.65 24.56 5.78
N SER A 52 -14.75 24.94 5.12
CA SER A 52 -16.05 24.29 5.29
C SER A 52 -16.05 22.82 4.85
N ASN A 53 -15.16 22.45 3.93
CA ASN A 53 -15.10 21.13 3.31
C ASN A 53 -13.94 20.26 3.82
N LEU A 54 -12.88 20.88 4.33
CA LEU A 54 -11.63 20.19 4.65
C LEU A 54 -10.90 20.81 5.84
N SER A 55 -10.19 19.99 6.61
CA SER A 55 -9.08 20.44 7.47
C SER A 55 -7.78 19.76 7.03
N ILE A 56 -6.67 20.50 7.01
CA ILE A 56 -5.34 19.97 6.70
C ILE A 56 -4.45 20.14 7.91
N TYR A 57 -3.76 19.06 8.26
CA TYR A 57 -2.72 19.00 9.28
C TYR A 57 -1.42 18.64 8.57
N ALA A 58 -0.30 19.21 8.97
CA ALA A 58 0.98 18.94 8.36
C ALA A 58 2.07 18.78 9.40
N SER A 59 3.09 17.99 9.08
CA SER A 59 4.28 17.89 9.92
C SER A 59 5.00 19.24 10.01
N LYS A 60 5.64 19.51 11.15
CA LYS A 60 6.34 20.79 11.41
C LYS A 60 7.33 21.21 10.31
N ASN A 61 7.97 20.25 9.65
CA ASN A 61 8.91 20.49 8.54
C ASN A 61 8.22 20.93 7.23
N LEU A 62 6.89 21.07 7.22
CA LEU A 62 6.08 21.51 6.09
C LEU A 62 5.33 22.82 6.34
N ASN A 63 5.62 23.55 7.43
CA ASN A 63 4.93 24.81 7.76
C ASN A 63 4.99 25.84 6.61
N GLU A 64 6.06 25.84 5.83
CA GLU A 64 6.22 26.71 4.66
C GLU A 64 5.15 26.47 3.57
N LEU A 65 4.56 25.26 3.51
CA LEU A 65 3.46 24.95 2.58
C LEU A 65 2.20 25.77 2.85
N PHE A 66 2.08 26.42 4.00
CA PHE A 66 0.89 27.19 4.38
C PHE A 66 1.11 28.71 4.26
N ILE A 67 2.35 29.14 4.04
CA ILE A 67 2.68 30.54 3.82
C ILE A 67 2.08 30.98 2.47
N ASN A 68 1.20 31.99 2.50
CA ASN A 68 0.52 32.58 1.34
C ASN A 68 -0.48 31.68 0.56
N ASN A 69 -0.72 30.44 1.00
CA ASN A 69 -1.63 29.52 0.32
C ASN A 69 -3.06 29.64 0.88
N LYS A 70 -4.02 29.92 0.00
CA LYS A 70 -5.41 30.26 0.38
C LYS A 70 -6.42 29.14 0.18
N ASP A 71 -6.05 28.05 -0.49
CA ASP A 71 -6.95 26.96 -0.79
C ASP A 71 -6.28 25.58 -0.70
N ASP A 72 -7.10 24.57 -0.46
CA ASP A 72 -6.71 23.18 -0.24
C ASP A 72 -6.07 22.51 -1.46
N ILE A 73 -6.51 22.88 -2.67
CA ILE A 73 -5.95 22.34 -3.92
C ILE A 73 -4.52 22.85 -4.10
N THR A 74 -4.29 24.15 -3.89
CA THR A 74 -2.96 24.75 -3.97
C THR A 74 -2.01 24.14 -2.93
N ILE A 75 -2.48 23.91 -1.70
CA ILE A 75 -1.67 23.23 -0.66
C ILE A 75 -1.30 21.81 -1.10
N PHE A 76 -2.26 21.02 -1.60
CA PHE A 76 -2.00 19.68 -2.13
C PHE A 76 -0.98 19.69 -3.27
N LEU A 77 -1.12 20.61 -4.24
CA LEU A 77 -0.17 20.72 -5.36
C LEU A 77 1.22 21.14 -4.88
N ASN A 78 1.32 22.05 -3.91
CA ASN A 78 2.61 22.45 -3.34
C ASN A 78 3.26 21.31 -2.54
N PHE A 79 2.47 20.50 -1.83
CA PHE A 79 2.93 19.28 -1.18
C PHE A 79 3.51 18.26 -2.19
N LEU A 80 2.99 18.18 -3.41
CA LEU A 80 3.59 17.32 -4.43
C LEU A 80 4.90 17.89 -4.99
N LYS A 81 5.05 19.21 -5.05
CA LYS A 81 6.26 19.87 -5.60
C LYS A 81 7.50 19.74 -4.71
N ILE A 82 7.33 19.53 -3.41
CA ILE A 82 8.46 19.33 -2.49
C ILE A 82 9.09 17.93 -2.63
N ALA A 83 8.47 17.05 -3.42
CA ALA A 83 8.99 15.73 -3.71
C ALA A 83 10.25 15.83 -4.59
N LYS A 84 11.28 15.09 -4.22
CA LYS A 84 12.59 15.05 -4.88
C LYS A 84 12.78 13.72 -5.60
N GLN A 85 13.70 13.69 -6.57
CA GLN A 85 14.08 12.46 -7.27
C GLN A 85 14.49 11.37 -6.28
N GLY A 86 13.99 10.15 -6.47
CA GLY A 86 14.25 9.00 -5.59
C GLY A 86 13.37 8.94 -4.34
N GLU A 87 12.45 9.88 -4.17
CA GLU A 87 11.35 9.78 -3.20
C GLU A 87 10.13 9.05 -3.81
N TYR A 88 9.22 8.62 -2.95
CA TYR A 88 7.93 8.05 -3.34
C TYR A 88 6.80 8.74 -2.57
N ILE A 89 5.58 8.64 -3.11
CA ILE A 89 4.38 9.20 -2.51
C ILE A 89 3.43 8.07 -2.11
N SER A 90 2.97 8.10 -0.87
CA SER A 90 2.07 7.09 -0.31
C SER A 90 0.77 7.73 0.17
N ILE A 91 -0.34 7.26 -0.37
CA ILE A 91 -1.68 7.64 0.09
C ILE A 91 -2.14 6.63 1.15
N LEU A 92 -2.37 7.09 2.37
CA LEU A 92 -2.82 6.28 3.50
C LEU A 92 -4.29 6.63 3.79
N ALA A 93 -5.20 5.75 3.38
CA ALA A 93 -6.63 6.01 3.37
C ALA A 93 -7.33 5.44 4.62
N TYR A 94 -7.79 6.32 5.50
CA TYR A 94 -8.62 6.02 6.67
C TYR A 94 -10.06 6.47 6.41
N ILE A 95 -10.66 5.88 5.37
CA ILE A 95 -12.00 6.17 4.85
C ILE A 95 -12.73 4.86 4.59
N ASP A 96 -14.06 4.91 4.43
CA ASP A 96 -14.85 3.72 4.13
C ASP A 96 -14.38 3.04 2.82
N GLU A 97 -14.19 1.72 2.87
CA GLU A 97 -13.89 0.92 1.68
C GLU A 97 -15.14 0.79 0.80
N SER A 98 -14.99 1.17 -0.47
CA SER A 98 -16.02 1.01 -1.47
C SER A 98 -15.40 1.04 -2.86
N LYS A 99 -16.03 0.38 -3.82
CA LYS A 99 -15.58 0.38 -5.23
C LYS A 99 -15.39 1.81 -5.77
N GLU A 100 -16.21 2.75 -5.32
CA GLU A 100 -16.12 4.15 -5.71
C GLU A 100 -14.87 4.84 -5.15
N ASN A 101 -14.59 4.65 -3.85
CA ASN A 101 -13.39 5.19 -3.21
C ASN A 101 -12.11 4.50 -3.71
N ASP A 102 -12.13 3.20 -3.94
CA ASP A 102 -11.02 2.43 -4.52
C ASP A 102 -10.62 2.97 -5.89
N ASN A 103 -11.61 3.14 -6.78
CA ASN A 103 -11.36 3.70 -8.11
C ASN A 103 -10.82 5.13 -8.04
N ALA A 104 -11.34 5.95 -7.12
CA ALA A 104 -10.87 7.33 -6.94
C ALA A 104 -9.45 7.40 -6.38
N LEU A 105 -9.10 6.55 -5.41
CA LEU A 105 -7.74 6.42 -4.86
C LEU A 105 -6.75 5.93 -5.92
N LYS A 106 -7.14 4.89 -6.69
CA LYS A 106 -6.34 4.37 -7.80
C LYS A 106 -6.02 5.47 -8.80
N LYS A 107 -7.05 6.15 -9.31
CA LYS A 107 -6.90 7.24 -10.28
C LYS A 107 -6.05 8.40 -9.74
N LEU A 108 -6.25 8.77 -8.47
CA LEU A 108 -5.42 9.79 -7.82
C LEU A 108 -3.96 9.35 -7.75
N SER A 109 -3.67 8.11 -7.35
CA SER A 109 -2.30 7.60 -7.27
C SER A 109 -1.60 7.58 -8.63
N GLU A 110 -2.30 7.14 -9.68
CA GLU A 110 -1.81 7.13 -11.07
C GLU A 110 -1.51 8.56 -11.56
N ASN A 111 -2.42 9.50 -11.31
CA ASN A 111 -2.23 10.89 -11.72
C ASN A 111 -1.13 11.60 -10.92
N ILE A 112 -0.93 11.26 -9.65
CA ILE A 112 0.22 11.74 -8.87
C ILE A 112 1.52 11.22 -9.49
N ALA A 113 1.59 9.93 -9.84
CA ALA A 113 2.77 9.36 -10.48
C ALA A 113 3.08 10.04 -11.83
N LEU A 114 2.04 10.24 -12.66
CA LEU A 114 2.18 10.94 -13.94
C LEU A 114 2.57 12.42 -13.79
N HIS A 115 2.12 13.09 -12.72
CA HIS A 115 2.40 14.50 -12.48
C HIS A 115 3.82 14.73 -11.92
N THR A 116 4.28 13.83 -11.05
CA THR A 116 5.55 13.99 -10.31
C THR A 116 6.71 13.21 -10.93
N GLY A 117 6.43 12.19 -11.75
CA GLY A 117 7.42 11.24 -12.24
C GLY A 117 7.92 10.25 -11.17
N LEU A 118 7.32 10.27 -9.97
CA LEU A 118 7.70 9.43 -8.84
C LEU A 118 6.76 8.25 -8.67
N ALA A 119 7.25 7.19 -8.01
CA ALA A 119 6.40 6.09 -7.60
C ALA A 119 5.31 6.57 -6.64
N SER A 120 4.05 6.24 -6.94
CA SER A 120 2.89 6.60 -6.14
C SER A 120 2.01 5.37 -5.95
N PHE A 121 1.52 5.14 -4.74
CA PHE A 121 0.61 4.05 -4.42
C PHE A 121 -0.33 4.44 -3.29
N TYR A 122 -1.41 3.68 -3.13
CA TYR A 122 -2.38 3.87 -2.05
C TYR A 122 -2.54 2.58 -1.23
N SER A 123 -2.87 2.75 0.05
CA SER A 123 -3.23 1.66 0.93
C SER A 123 -4.25 2.11 1.95
N TYR A 124 -5.11 1.19 2.40
CA TYR A 124 -6.06 1.47 3.47
C TYR A 124 -5.41 1.27 4.83
N GLY A 125 -5.56 2.27 5.70
CA GLY A 125 -5.24 2.16 7.11
C GLY A 125 -6.30 1.34 7.86
N PRO A 126 -5.94 0.72 9.01
CA PRO A 126 -4.59 0.55 9.56
C PRO A 126 -3.83 -0.65 8.95
N ARG A 127 -4.38 -1.32 7.91
CA ARG A 127 -3.92 -2.63 7.43
C ARG A 127 -2.47 -2.65 6.92
N TYR A 128 -1.96 -1.52 6.42
CA TYR A 128 -0.58 -1.40 5.94
C TYR A 128 0.49 -1.47 7.04
N LEU A 129 0.09 -1.29 8.31
CA LEU A 129 1.02 -1.32 9.45
C LEU A 129 1.76 -2.65 9.61
N HIS A 130 1.20 -3.74 9.08
CA HIS A 130 1.73 -5.09 9.28
C HIS A 130 2.71 -5.56 8.19
N SER A 131 2.80 -4.87 7.05
CA SER A 131 3.62 -5.31 5.91
C SER A 131 4.51 -4.21 5.29
N THR A 132 4.09 -2.95 5.32
CA THR A 132 4.85 -1.80 4.77
C THR A 132 5.16 -0.73 5.81
N GLY A 133 4.75 -0.92 7.07
CA GLY A 133 5.07 -0.04 8.19
C GLY A 133 6.57 0.23 8.34
N GLN A 134 7.42 -0.77 8.09
CA GLN A 134 8.86 -0.63 8.16
C GLN A 134 9.43 0.18 6.98
N LEU A 135 8.84 0.14 5.79
CA LEU A 135 9.24 1.00 4.67
C LEU A 135 8.87 2.47 4.95
N PHE A 136 7.67 2.68 5.51
CA PHE A 136 7.12 4.02 5.74
C PHE A 136 7.69 4.72 6.96
N LYS A 137 8.10 3.96 7.98
CA LYS A 137 8.53 4.49 9.28
C LYS A 137 9.99 4.15 9.59
N GLY A 138 10.49 2.98 9.20
CA GLY A 138 11.85 2.50 9.50
C GLY A 138 12.86 2.57 8.34
N GLY A 139 12.40 2.80 7.11
CA GLY A 139 13.22 2.87 5.90
C GLY A 139 13.94 4.20 5.73
N LYS A 140 14.60 4.43 4.59
CA LYS A 140 15.17 5.74 4.25
C LYS A 140 14.07 6.82 4.35
N ASN A 141 14.44 8.04 4.76
CA ASN A 141 13.51 9.18 4.81
C ASN A 141 13.28 9.73 3.39
N ASN A 142 12.65 8.95 2.53
CA ASN A 142 12.36 9.29 1.14
C ASN A 142 10.88 9.12 0.78
N GLY A 143 9.99 9.16 1.79
CA GLY A 143 8.56 9.01 1.62
C GLY A 143 7.82 10.32 1.90
N LEU A 144 6.89 10.67 1.01
CA LEU A 144 5.87 11.70 1.23
C LEU A 144 4.54 11.02 1.51
N PHE A 145 3.90 11.38 2.61
CA PHE A 145 2.70 10.70 3.08
C PHE A 145 1.48 11.61 3.02
N LEU A 146 0.47 11.16 2.31
CA LEU A 146 -0.85 11.78 2.27
C LEU A 146 -1.83 10.90 3.06
N ILE A 147 -2.18 11.30 4.27
CA ILE A 147 -3.19 10.63 5.08
C ILE A 147 -4.55 11.23 4.75
N LEU A 148 -5.49 10.40 4.30
CA LEU A 148 -6.86 10.81 4.01
C LEU A 148 -7.77 10.32 5.12
N THR A 149 -8.55 11.21 5.72
CA THR A 149 -9.55 10.86 6.74
C THR A 149 -10.88 11.49 6.37
N GLY A 150 -11.97 10.90 6.84
CA GLY A 150 -13.30 11.49 6.72
C GLY A 150 -14.30 10.80 7.62
N LYS A 151 -15.43 11.47 7.87
CA LYS A 151 -16.48 10.91 8.72
C LYS A 151 -17.20 9.77 7.99
N SER A 152 -17.26 8.60 8.63
CA SER A 152 -18.05 7.49 8.11
C SER A 152 -19.54 7.83 8.15
N LYS A 153 -20.29 7.39 7.14
CA LYS A 153 -21.75 7.58 7.09
C LYS A 153 -22.47 6.77 8.18
N LYS A 154 -21.87 5.66 8.61
CA LYS A 154 -22.42 4.77 9.63
C LYS A 154 -21.38 4.61 10.72
N ASP A 155 -21.63 5.23 11.85
CA ASP A 155 -20.77 5.07 13.01
C ASP A 155 -21.38 4.08 14.00
N ILE A 156 -20.57 3.12 14.44
CA ILE A 156 -20.99 2.01 15.30
C ILE A 156 -20.24 2.15 16.62
N ILE A 157 -20.99 2.21 17.73
CA ILE A 157 -20.39 2.15 19.07
C ILE A 157 -19.88 0.73 19.28
N LEU A 158 -18.63 0.58 19.71
CA LEU A 158 -18.04 -0.72 19.98
C LEU A 158 -18.55 -1.24 21.33
N SER A 159 -19.04 -2.47 21.36
CA SER A 159 -19.54 -3.09 22.59
C SER A 159 -18.44 -3.19 23.63
N GLY A 160 -18.68 -2.63 24.83
CA GLY A 160 -17.72 -2.62 25.94
C GLY A 160 -16.71 -1.47 25.90
N GLU A 161 -16.68 -0.68 24.83
CA GLU A 161 -15.74 0.44 24.69
C GLU A 161 -16.44 1.80 24.86
N LYS A 162 -15.65 2.81 25.25
CA LYS A 162 -16.14 4.19 25.40
C LYS A 162 -16.13 4.99 24.08
N TYR A 163 -15.73 4.34 22.99
CA TYR A 163 -15.53 4.98 21.69
C TYR A 163 -16.16 4.16 20.56
N SER A 164 -16.49 4.85 19.47
CA SER A 164 -17.03 4.24 18.26
C SER A 164 -15.96 3.77 17.28
N PHE A 165 -16.38 3.04 16.24
CA PHE A 165 -15.50 2.60 15.18
C PHE A 165 -14.88 3.78 14.43
N TYR A 166 -15.65 4.84 14.17
CA TYR A 166 -15.09 6.08 13.62
C TYR A 166 -14.02 6.67 14.53
N GLN A 167 -14.28 6.70 15.84
CA GLN A 167 -13.32 7.26 16.79
C GLN A 167 -12.03 6.42 16.86
N LEU A 168 -12.14 5.09 16.80
CA LEU A 168 -11.00 4.18 16.68
C LEU A 168 -10.20 4.44 15.40
N ASN A 169 -10.87 4.48 14.25
CA ASN A 169 -10.25 4.69 12.95
C ASN A 169 -9.54 6.05 12.87
N MET A 170 -10.17 7.11 13.40
CA MET A 170 -9.56 8.44 13.47
C MET A 170 -8.37 8.47 14.43
N ALA A 171 -8.46 7.83 15.60
CA ALA A 171 -7.34 7.74 16.54
C ALA A 171 -6.15 6.97 15.94
N GLN A 172 -6.40 5.96 15.11
CA GLN A 172 -5.37 5.29 14.33
C GLN A 172 -4.74 6.22 13.30
N ALA A 173 -5.54 6.97 12.54
CA ALA A 173 -5.02 7.94 11.56
C ALA A 173 -4.15 9.03 12.20
N VAL A 174 -4.58 9.57 13.36
CA VAL A 174 -3.83 10.59 14.11
C VAL A 174 -2.58 9.99 14.75
N GLY A 175 -2.65 8.77 15.29
CA GLY A 175 -1.48 8.06 15.82
C GLY A 175 -0.44 7.79 14.73
N ASP A 176 -0.88 7.45 13.53
CA ASP A 176 -0.01 7.26 12.37
C ASP A 176 0.62 8.56 11.90
N PHE A 177 -0.15 9.65 11.82
CA PHE A 177 0.37 10.98 11.52
C PHE A 177 1.49 11.35 12.48
N LYS A 178 1.26 11.21 13.80
CA LYS A 178 2.25 11.54 14.84
C LYS A 178 3.50 10.67 14.78
N ALA A 179 3.36 9.37 14.48
CA ALA A 179 4.50 8.47 14.35
C ALA A 179 5.32 8.69 13.06
N ILE A 180 4.71 9.23 12.01
CA ILE A 180 5.43 9.64 10.79
C ILE A 180 6.13 10.98 11.05
N GLU A 181 5.45 11.92 11.72
CA GLU A 181 6.00 13.23 12.10
C GLU A 181 7.18 13.11 13.09
N SER A 182 7.10 12.20 14.08
CA SER A 182 8.17 12.00 15.09
C SER A 182 9.52 11.60 14.46
N LYS A 183 9.49 11.19 13.20
CA LYS A 183 10.63 10.76 12.40
C LYS A 183 11.08 11.79 11.37
N ASP A 184 10.58 13.01 11.50
CA ASP A 184 10.86 14.13 10.60
C ASP A 184 10.57 13.79 9.12
N ARG A 185 9.51 13.02 8.88
CA ARG A 185 9.04 12.67 7.54
C ARG A 185 8.00 13.69 7.07
N LYS A 186 7.91 13.89 5.75
CA LYS A 186 6.96 14.80 5.11
C LYS A 186 5.57 14.16 5.12
N VAL A 187 4.66 14.63 5.97
CA VAL A 187 3.30 14.09 6.05
C VAL A 187 2.26 15.20 6.13
N ILE A 188 1.21 15.06 5.33
CA ILE A 188 -0.02 15.84 5.49
C ILE A 188 -1.20 14.91 5.74
N ARG A 189 -2.11 15.30 6.64
CA ARG A 189 -3.40 14.67 6.86
C ARG A 189 -4.51 15.60 6.38
N MET A 190 -5.28 15.15 5.39
CA MET A 190 -6.43 15.86 4.85
C MET A 190 -7.71 15.20 5.41
N HIS A 191 -8.44 15.94 6.23
CA HIS A 191 -9.71 15.54 6.83
C HIS A 191 -10.89 16.11 6.06
N ILE A 192 -11.62 15.24 5.36
CA ILE A 192 -12.75 15.58 4.49
C ILE A 192 -14.04 15.58 5.31
N LYS A 193 -14.72 16.74 5.37
CA LYS A 193 -15.85 17.00 6.28
C LYS A 193 -17.21 16.80 5.63
N LYS A 194 -17.48 17.54 4.55
CA LYS A 194 -18.84 17.68 3.98
C LYS A 194 -19.02 17.03 2.61
N THR A 195 -17.99 17.06 1.75
CA THR A 195 -18.06 16.44 0.43
C THR A 195 -17.87 14.93 0.53
N THR A 196 -18.45 14.17 -0.40
CA THR A 196 -18.13 12.76 -0.57
C THR A 196 -16.64 12.60 -0.86
N ILE A 197 -16.01 11.60 -0.25
CA ILE A 197 -14.59 11.29 -0.42
C ILE A 197 -14.24 11.11 -1.90
N SER A 198 -14.93 10.21 -2.60
CA SER A 198 -14.74 9.94 -4.03
C SER A 198 -14.76 11.22 -4.89
N LYS A 199 -15.73 12.11 -4.64
CA LYS A 199 -15.86 13.40 -5.34
C LYS A 199 -14.65 14.29 -5.09
N TYR A 200 -14.17 14.37 -3.85
CA TYR A 200 -13.01 15.18 -3.51
C TYR A 200 -11.73 14.64 -4.15
N LEU A 201 -11.50 13.33 -4.07
CA LEU A 201 -10.35 12.67 -4.69
C LEU A 201 -10.36 12.85 -6.21
N LYS A 202 -11.54 12.81 -6.83
CA LYS A 202 -11.72 13.14 -8.25
C LYS A 202 -11.29 14.58 -8.54
N THR A 203 -11.71 15.56 -7.74
CA THR A 203 -11.28 16.96 -7.89
C THR A 203 -9.76 17.11 -7.83
N LEU A 204 -9.10 16.47 -6.85
CA LEU A 204 -7.64 16.48 -6.76
C LEU A 204 -7.00 15.87 -8.02
N SER A 205 -7.51 14.70 -8.43
CA SER A 205 -7.05 14.00 -9.63
C SER A 205 -7.20 14.84 -10.90
N ASP A 206 -8.36 15.48 -11.10
CA ASP A 206 -8.63 16.25 -12.31
C ASP A 206 -7.73 17.50 -12.39
N LYS A 207 -7.41 18.13 -11.25
CA LYS A 207 -6.47 19.26 -11.18
C LYS A 207 -5.02 18.89 -11.55
N LEU A 208 -4.61 17.64 -11.34
CA LEU A 208 -3.31 17.15 -11.79
C LEU A 208 -3.23 17.01 -13.32
N VAL A 209 -4.37 16.75 -13.96
CA VAL A 209 -4.48 16.60 -15.43
C VAL A 209 -4.64 17.96 -16.12
N GLU A 210 -5.42 18.89 -15.56
CA GLU A 210 -5.66 20.21 -16.14
C GLU A 210 -4.38 21.03 -16.37
N LYS A 211 -3.36 20.87 -15.50
CA LYS A 211 -2.06 21.56 -15.66
C LYS A 211 -1.22 21.08 -16.84
N LYS A 212 -1.61 20.01 -17.56
CA LYS A 212 -0.98 19.60 -18.83
C LYS A 212 -1.52 20.35 -20.06
N GLY A 213 -2.45 21.29 -19.90
CA GLY A 213 -2.94 22.17 -20.97
C GLY A 213 -1.94 23.23 -21.44
N LYS A 214 -0.83 22.79 -22.04
CA LYS A 214 0.10 23.43 -23.02
C LYS A 214 1.44 22.68 -22.98
N ALA A 215 1.42 21.40 -23.31
CA ALA A 215 2.61 20.71 -23.78
C ALA A 215 2.37 20.36 -25.25
N SER A 216 3.20 20.94 -26.11
CA SER A 216 3.32 20.66 -27.55
C SER A 216 3.44 19.14 -27.79
N PRO A 217 2.97 18.60 -28.93
CA PRO A 217 3.20 17.21 -29.26
C PRO A 217 4.71 16.96 -29.21
N LEU A 218 5.14 15.96 -28.44
CA LEU A 218 6.50 15.46 -28.54
C LEU A 218 6.66 14.89 -29.95
N THR A 219 7.28 15.68 -30.80
CA THR A 219 7.83 15.26 -32.08
C THR A 219 8.78 14.09 -31.83
N GLU A 220 8.45 12.95 -32.42
CA GLU A 220 9.45 11.95 -32.77
C GLU A 220 10.52 12.66 -33.61
N GLU A 221 11.71 12.89 -33.07
CA GLU A 221 12.92 12.84 -33.89
C GLU A 221 14.22 12.83 -33.06
N LYS A 222 15.06 11.86 -33.42
CA LYS A 222 16.52 11.74 -33.23
C LYS A 222 17.04 11.21 -31.89
N MET A 223 17.07 9.88 -31.80
CA MET A 223 18.29 9.19 -31.36
C MET A 223 18.96 8.45 -32.55
N VAL A 224 20.27 8.37 -32.46
CA VAL A 224 21.28 8.16 -33.51
C VAL A 224 21.15 6.81 -34.24
N LYS A 225 21.27 6.85 -35.57
CA LYS A 225 21.36 5.70 -36.48
C LYS A 225 22.67 4.94 -36.28
N LEU A 226 22.59 3.61 -36.13
CA LEU A 226 23.67 2.68 -36.51
C LEU A 226 23.17 1.82 -37.67
N ALA A 227 24.06 1.64 -38.65
CA ALA A 227 23.77 1.33 -40.04
C ALA A 227 23.15 -0.07 -40.29
N GLU A 228 22.24 -0.10 -41.27
CA GLU A 228 21.61 -1.29 -41.83
C GLU A 228 22.58 -2.11 -42.71
N ARG A 229 22.47 -3.44 -42.63
CA ARG A 229 22.67 -4.33 -43.78
C ARG A 229 21.38 -5.14 -44.02
N LYS A 230 20.69 -4.81 -45.11
CA LYS A 230 19.69 -5.62 -45.82
C LYS A 230 20.38 -6.84 -46.44
N THR A 231 19.81 -8.02 -46.67
CA THR A 231 18.44 -8.57 -46.64
C THR A 231 18.59 -10.08 -46.90
N THR A 232 17.78 -10.94 -46.28
CA THR A 232 16.87 -11.87 -46.99
C THR A 232 16.05 -12.73 -46.01
N THR A 233 14.74 -12.50 -46.05
CA THR A 233 13.66 -13.50 -46.04
C THR A 233 13.52 -14.46 -44.83
N ALA A 234 12.77 -14.02 -43.81
CA ALA A 234 11.62 -14.73 -43.20
C ALA A 234 11.28 -14.09 -41.85
N THR A 235 10.21 -13.30 -41.81
CA THR A 235 9.71 -12.62 -40.60
C THR A 235 9.09 -13.65 -39.64
N LYS A 236 9.89 -14.18 -38.70
CA LYS A 236 9.33 -14.81 -37.49
C LYS A 236 8.91 -13.71 -36.53
N LYS A 237 7.59 -13.49 -36.41
CA LYS A 237 6.97 -12.78 -35.28
C LYS A 237 7.48 -13.42 -33.98
N ILE A 238 8.10 -12.63 -33.11
CA ILE A 238 8.32 -13.03 -31.72
C ILE A 238 7.05 -12.67 -30.96
N THR A 239 6.19 -13.67 -30.77
CA THR A 239 5.03 -13.66 -29.88
C THR A 239 5.55 -13.76 -28.44
N MET A 240 5.17 -12.84 -27.54
CA MET A 240 5.38 -13.05 -26.11
C MET A 240 4.53 -14.24 -25.68
N THR A 241 5.18 -15.34 -25.28
CA THR A 241 4.52 -16.50 -24.71
C THR A 241 4.10 -16.19 -23.28
N ASP A 242 2.80 -16.18 -23.04
CA ASP A 242 2.15 -16.10 -21.74
C ASP A 242 2.44 -17.42 -20.98
N THR A 243 3.58 -17.51 -20.29
CA THR A 243 3.94 -18.71 -19.54
C THR A 243 3.13 -18.78 -18.26
N GLU A 244 2.08 -19.59 -18.26
CA GLU A 244 1.26 -19.91 -17.09
C GLU A 244 2.14 -20.52 -15.98
N TYR A 245 2.01 -20.03 -14.75
CA TYR A 245 2.77 -20.57 -13.60
C TYR A 245 1.97 -20.49 -12.31
N ILE A 246 2.28 -21.41 -11.38
CA ILE A 246 1.89 -21.31 -9.98
C ILE A 246 3.01 -21.85 -9.09
N VAL A 247 3.34 -21.12 -8.03
CA VAL A 247 4.43 -21.42 -7.11
C VAL A 247 4.05 -21.07 -5.68
N ILE A 248 4.38 -21.95 -4.74
CA ILE A 248 4.33 -21.63 -3.31
C ILE A 248 5.60 -20.87 -2.97
N ASP A 249 5.48 -19.56 -2.70
CA ASP A 249 6.60 -18.68 -2.37
C ASP A 249 7.07 -18.87 -0.93
N TYR A 250 6.10 -19.04 -0.02
CA TYR A 250 6.28 -19.28 1.40
C TYR A 250 5.23 -20.28 1.90
N PRO A 251 5.59 -21.26 2.73
CA PRO A 251 6.94 -21.46 3.28
C PRO A 251 7.96 -21.88 2.22
N LYS A 252 9.23 -21.57 2.44
CA LYS A 252 10.36 -22.08 1.65
C LYS A 252 10.47 -23.59 1.85
N ASN A 253 11.14 -24.26 0.90
CA ASN A 253 11.28 -25.71 1.01
C ASN A 253 12.12 -26.03 2.25
N MET A 254 11.64 -26.96 3.07
CA MET A 254 12.21 -27.33 4.36
C MET A 254 12.26 -26.19 5.39
N GLU A 255 11.46 -25.13 5.21
CA GLU A 255 11.35 -24.06 6.21
C GLU A 255 10.78 -24.62 7.51
N THR A 256 11.33 -24.12 8.63
CA THR A 256 10.85 -24.42 9.97
C THR A 256 9.88 -23.35 10.43
N ILE A 257 8.64 -23.74 10.69
CA ILE A 257 7.56 -22.89 11.18
C ILE A 257 7.42 -23.13 12.69
N THR A 258 7.62 -22.09 13.49
CA THR A 258 7.50 -22.14 14.97
C THR A 258 6.22 -21.48 15.48
N ALA A 259 5.43 -20.89 14.59
CA ALA A 259 4.19 -20.20 14.92
C ALA A 259 2.99 -21.16 14.84
N ARG A 260 2.04 -21.02 15.77
CA ARG A 260 0.76 -21.78 15.77
C ARG A 260 -0.18 -21.40 14.61
N HIS A 261 0.09 -20.27 13.96
CA HIS A 261 -0.65 -19.74 12.82
C HIS A 261 0.37 -19.28 11.78
N TYR A 262 0.15 -19.61 10.51
CA TYR A 262 1.05 -19.25 9.42
C TYR A 262 0.25 -18.88 8.18
N THR A 263 0.67 -17.84 7.48
CA THR A 263 0.02 -17.43 6.24
C THR A 263 0.89 -17.86 5.06
N ILE A 264 0.36 -18.77 4.25
CA ILE A 264 1.02 -19.31 3.06
C ILE A 264 0.85 -18.31 1.92
N ARG A 265 1.94 -18.00 1.21
CA ARG A 265 1.95 -17.12 0.05
C ARG A 265 2.17 -17.91 -1.23
N ILE A 266 1.33 -17.68 -2.22
CA ILE A 266 1.35 -18.32 -3.52
C ILE A 266 1.46 -17.24 -4.60
N GLY A 267 2.47 -17.35 -5.45
CA GLY A 267 2.61 -16.57 -6.68
C GLY A 267 2.00 -17.34 -7.84
N ALA A 268 1.24 -16.67 -8.70
CA ALA A 268 0.66 -17.29 -9.88
C ALA A 268 0.49 -16.30 -11.03
N SER A 269 0.46 -16.80 -12.26
CA SER A 269 0.02 -16.04 -13.44
C SER A 269 -1.46 -15.66 -13.30
N ASN A 270 -1.93 -14.75 -14.16
CA ASN A 270 -3.31 -14.24 -14.10
C ASN A 270 -4.34 -15.39 -14.09
N CYS A 271 -5.13 -15.50 -13.03
CA CYS A 271 -6.14 -16.55 -12.89
C CYS A 271 -7.35 -16.09 -12.07
N LEU A 272 -8.48 -16.79 -12.24
CA LEU A 272 -9.72 -16.50 -11.53
C LEU A 272 -9.70 -17.00 -10.09
N ASN A 273 -9.13 -18.18 -9.86
CA ASN A 273 -8.94 -18.75 -8.53
C ASN A 273 -7.66 -19.57 -8.44
N ALA A 274 -7.14 -19.62 -7.21
CA ALA A 274 -6.11 -20.56 -6.80
C ALA A 274 -6.58 -21.28 -5.53
N ASP A 275 -6.33 -22.58 -5.46
CA ASP A 275 -6.63 -23.40 -4.29
C ASP A 275 -5.35 -24.01 -3.74
N ILE A 276 -5.39 -24.43 -2.48
CA ILE A 276 -4.30 -25.08 -1.78
C ILE A 276 -4.76 -26.41 -1.17
N SER A 277 -3.84 -27.37 -1.09
CA SER A 277 -3.99 -28.62 -0.36
C SER A 277 -2.78 -28.79 0.53
N ILE A 278 -3.02 -29.20 1.78
CA ILE A 278 -2.01 -29.46 2.80
C ILE A 278 -2.18 -30.92 3.20
N ASP A 279 -1.11 -31.70 3.17
CA ASP A 279 -1.10 -33.15 3.46
C ASP A 279 -2.15 -33.93 2.67
N ASP A 280 -2.30 -33.56 1.41
CA ASP A 280 -3.25 -34.14 0.45
C ASP A 280 -4.72 -34.09 0.93
N GLN A 281 -5.04 -33.15 1.85
CA GLN A 281 -6.40 -32.83 2.27
C GLN A 281 -7.18 -32.11 1.15
N PRO A 282 -8.53 -32.04 1.25
CA PRO A 282 -9.36 -31.37 0.25
C PRO A 282 -8.90 -29.94 -0.07
N TRP A 283 -9.00 -29.59 -1.36
CA TRP A 283 -8.62 -28.27 -1.87
C TRP A 283 -9.43 -27.16 -1.20
N THR A 284 -8.73 -26.17 -0.68
CA THR A 284 -9.30 -24.99 -0.04
C THR A 284 -8.99 -23.74 -0.85
N PRO A 285 -9.96 -22.82 -1.04
CA PRO A 285 -9.73 -21.62 -1.83
C PRO A 285 -8.76 -20.65 -1.14
N CYS A 286 -7.88 -20.04 -1.92
CA CYS A 286 -6.99 -18.97 -1.48
C CYS A 286 -7.63 -17.59 -1.70
N ARG A 287 -7.23 -16.62 -0.89
CA ARG A 287 -7.65 -15.22 -1.01
C ARG A 287 -6.65 -14.44 -1.85
N TYR A 288 -7.11 -13.76 -2.90
CA TYR A 288 -6.26 -12.85 -3.68
C TYR A 288 -6.10 -11.50 -2.97
N SER A 289 -4.86 -11.03 -2.82
CA SER A 289 -4.57 -9.71 -2.25
C SER A 289 -3.16 -9.26 -2.63
N VAL A 290 -3.01 -7.99 -3.02
CA VAL A 290 -1.70 -7.35 -3.30
C VAL A 290 -0.85 -8.12 -4.32
N GLY A 291 -1.48 -8.68 -5.36
CA GLY A 291 -0.76 -9.41 -6.43
C GLY A 291 -0.40 -10.86 -6.13
N TYR A 292 -0.82 -11.39 -4.97
CA TYR A 292 -0.54 -12.77 -4.55
C TYR A 292 -1.81 -13.46 -4.05
N TRP A 293 -1.73 -14.79 -3.96
CA TRP A 293 -2.74 -15.64 -3.34
C TRP A 293 -2.28 -16.04 -1.94
N TRP A 294 -3.21 -16.00 -1.00
CA TRP A 294 -2.93 -16.19 0.42
C TRP A 294 -3.84 -17.26 1.02
N TYR A 295 -3.28 -18.10 1.89
CA TYR A 295 -4.04 -19.03 2.71
C TYR A 295 -3.61 -18.92 4.17
N ASP A 296 -4.57 -18.63 5.05
CA ASP A 296 -4.33 -18.50 6.48
C ASP A 296 -4.47 -19.89 7.14
N TRP A 297 -3.32 -20.49 7.45
CA TRP A 297 -3.23 -21.83 8.01
C TRP A 297 -3.25 -21.73 9.55
N ASN A 298 -4.39 -22.06 10.13
CA ASN A 298 -4.65 -22.00 11.56
C ASN A 298 -4.62 -23.39 12.20
N ASN A 299 -4.34 -23.46 13.51
CA ASN A 299 -4.29 -24.72 14.28
C ASN A 299 -3.32 -25.77 13.70
N ILE A 300 -2.16 -25.30 13.25
CA ILE A 300 -1.15 -26.14 12.60
C ILE A 300 -0.66 -27.21 13.59
N GLN A 301 -0.71 -28.47 13.17
CA GLN A 301 -0.19 -29.57 13.98
C GLN A 301 1.35 -29.59 13.91
N PRO A 302 2.07 -29.93 14.99
CA PRO A 302 3.50 -30.16 14.90
C PRO A 302 3.80 -31.36 13.99
N GLY A 303 4.80 -31.25 13.12
CA GLY A 303 5.13 -32.31 12.17
C GLY A 303 5.74 -31.84 10.86
N ASN A 304 5.96 -32.77 9.95
CA ASN A 304 6.36 -32.45 8.58
C ASN A 304 5.10 -32.36 7.72
N HIS A 305 4.96 -31.26 7.00
CA HIS A 305 3.80 -31.02 6.15
C HIS A 305 4.19 -30.89 4.69
N GLN A 306 3.27 -31.32 3.81
CA GLN A 306 3.40 -31.20 2.36
C GLN A 306 2.30 -30.29 1.83
N ILE A 307 2.68 -29.26 1.09
CA ILE A 307 1.79 -28.23 0.59
C ILE A 307 1.83 -28.24 -0.93
N VAL A 308 0.67 -28.20 -1.56
CA VAL A 308 0.52 -28.08 -3.03
C VAL A 308 -0.52 -27.00 -3.30
N ALA A 309 -0.31 -26.21 -4.35
CA ALA A 309 -1.26 -25.22 -4.82
C ALA A 309 -1.67 -25.52 -6.25
N ARG A 310 -2.89 -25.15 -6.63
CA ARG A 310 -3.38 -25.26 -8.01
C ARG A 310 -4.02 -23.97 -8.49
N LEU A 311 -3.86 -23.69 -9.76
CA LEU A 311 -4.47 -22.57 -10.48
C LEU A 311 -5.49 -23.14 -11.47
N ASN A 312 -6.68 -22.56 -11.55
CA ASN A 312 -7.66 -22.91 -12.58
C ASN A 312 -7.41 -22.09 -13.85
N LYS A 313 -7.31 -22.77 -14.99
CA LYS A 313 -7.09 -22.15 -16.30
C LYS A 313 -8.37 -21.60 -16.95
N GLY A 314 -9.53 -21.76 -16.31
CA GLY A 314 -10.83 -21.30 -16.81
C GLY A 314 -11.51 -22.26 -17.79
N ASN A 315 -10.79 -23.27 -18.29
CA ASN A 315 -11.31 -24.34 -19.17
C ASN A 315 -11.57 -25.67 -18.42
N GLY A 316 -11.62 -25.64 -17.09
CA GLY A 316 -11.75 -26.82 -16.23
C GLY A 316 -10.43 -27.58 -15.98
N GLN A 317 -9.32 -27.14 -16.57
CA GLN A 317 -7.99 -27.68 -16.29
C GLN A 317 -7.31 -26.91 -15.16
N TYR A 318 -6.48 -27.62 -14.41
CA TYR A 318 -5.68 -27.05 -13.32
C TYR A 318 -4.19 -27.15 -13.62
N LEU A 319 -3.45 -26.07 -13.35
CA LEU A 319 -2.01 -26.09 -13.24
C LEU A 319 -1.63 -26.31 -11.78
N ILE A 320 -0.79 -27.30 -11.49
CA ILE A 320 -0.41 -27.68 -10.12
C ILE A 320 1.03 -27.23 -9.85
N SER A 321 1.28 -26.64 -8.69
CA SER A 321 2.61 -26.20 -8.27
C SER A 321 3.50 -27.37 -7.87
N LYS A 322 4.82 -27.13 -7.83
CA LYS A 322 5.74 -28.09 -7.18
C LYS A 322 5.36 -28.21 -5.70
N ARG A 323 5.33 -29.46 -5.21
CA ARG A 323 5.07 -29.76 -3.81
C ARG A 323 6.15 -29.13 -2.93
N ARG A 324 5.70 -28.45 -1.88
CA ARG A 324 6.53 -27.75 -0.89
C ARG A 324 6.51 -28.53 0.41
N ARG A 325 7.67 -28.76 1.02
CA ARG A 325 7.75 -29.37 2.36
C ARG A 325 8.11 -28.30 3.38
N CYS A 326 7.51 -28.36 4.57
CA CYS A 326 7.92 -27.56 5.73
C CYS A 326 7.83 -28.40 7.00
N LYS A 327 8.51 -27.96 8.06
CA LYS A 327 8.46 -28.59 9.38
C LYS A 327 7.86 -27.61 10.37
N VAL A 328 6.86 -28.05 11.13
CA VAL A 328 6.21 -27.26 12.18
C VAL A 328 6.61 -27.83 13.54
N TYR A 329 7.00 -26.96 14.46
CA TYR A 329 7.34 -27.33 15.84
C TYR A 329 6.26 -26.92 16.84
#